data_AF-A0A2T7KGF3-F1
#
_entry.id   AF-A0A2T7KGF3-F1
#
_cell.length_a   1.000
_cell.length_b   1.000
_cell.length_c   1.000
_cell.angle_alpha   90.00
_cell.angle_beta   90.00
_cell.angle_gamma   90.00
#
_symmetry.space_group_name_H-M   'P 1'
#
loop_
_entity.id
_entity.type
_entity.pdbx_description
1 polymer ?
#
loop_
_entity_poly.entity_id
_entity_poly.type
_entity_poly.pdbx_seq_one_letter_code
_entity_poly.pdbx_strand_id
1 'polypeptide(L)'
;MSTLPLTLVLMTMLPKPFEALKHLADNPDASARAQEVGAALNSVPELQKWLRQLRQDAVLELRADGLSHAEVGKVIGTSRARAQQIAEGRTTGRRAAEEGPEEASNPGT
;
A
#
# COMPACT_ATOMS: atom_id res chain seq x y z
N MET A 1 40.02 -7.43 8.07
CA MET A 1 38.62 -6.98 8.07
C MET A 1 38.29 -6.56 6.65
N SER A 2 37.64 -7.44 5.89
CA SER A 2 37.36 -7.24 4.47
C SER A 2 36.02 -6.54 4.33
N THR A 3 36.04 -5.24 4.01
CA THR A 3 34.86 -4.50 3.54
C THR A 3 34.49 -5.03 2.17
N LEU A 4 33.43 -5.83 2.10
CA LEU A 4 32.84 -6.26 0.83
C LEU A 4 32.38 -5.03 0.03
N PRO A 5 32.63 -4.97 -1.29
CA PRO A 5 32.24 -3.85 -2.11
C PRO A 5 30.71 -3.79 -2.25
N LEU A 6 30.16 -2.60 -2.04
CA LEU A 6 28.74 -2.23 -2.03
C LEU A 6 28.04 -2.38 -3.41
N THR A 7 28.58 -3.17 -4.33
CA THR A 7 28.30 -3.07 -5.77
C THR A 7 27.21 -4.02 -6.27
N LEU A 8 26.63 -4.89 -5.44
CA LEU A 8 25.78 -5.99 -5.95
C LEU A 8 24.28 -5.92 -5.62
N VAL A 9 23.73 -4.83 -5.10
CA VAL A 9 22.32 -4.82 -4.64
C VAL A 9 21.30 -4.16 -5.59
N LEU A 10 21.69 -3.28 -6.53
CA LEU A 10 20.70 -2.42 -7.22
C LEU A 10 20.54 -2.67 -8.72
N MET A 11 20.35 -3.93 -9.14
CA MET A 11 19.76 -4.24 -10.46
C MET A 11 18.23 -4.41 -10.34
N THR A 12 17.58 -3.62 -9.50
CA THR A 12 16.11 -3.53 -9.42
C THR A 12 15.71 -2.12 -9.85
N MET A 13 15.11 -2.02 -11.04
CA MET A 13 14.58 -0.76 -11.55
C MET A 13 13.49 -0.25 -10.60
N LEU A 14 13.73 0.91 -9.98
CA LEU A 14 12.73 1.61 -9.18
C LEU A 14 11.52 1.91 -10.08
N PRO A 15 10.30 1.49 -9.75
CA PRO A 15 9.15 1.75 -10.60
C PRO A 15 8.96 3.26 -10.79
N LYS A 16 8.60 3.69 -12.00
CA LYS A 16 8.40 5.10 -12.38
C LYS A 16 7.71 5.99 -11.33
N PRO A 17 6.58 5.60 -10.71
CA PRO A 17 5.93 6.46 -9.71
C PRO A 17 6.77 6.74 -8.46
N PHE A 18 7.85 5.99 -8.25
CA PHE A 18 8.73 6.10 -7.10
C PHE A 18 10.12 6.64 -7.44
N GLU A 19 10.39 7.11 -8.67
CA GLU A 19 11.71 7.63 -9.09
C GLU A 19 12.28 8.69 -8.13
N ALA A 20 11.43 9.49 -7.50
CA ALA A 20 11.83 10.48 -6.49
C ALA A 20 12.58 9.87 -5.29
N LEU A 21 12.41 8.59 -4.99
CA LEU A 21 13.08 7.88 -3.88
C LEU A 21 14.50 7.43 -4.21
N LYS A 22 15.00 7.68 -5.43
CA LYS A 22 16.36 7.27 -5.84
C LYS A 22 17.46 7.77 -4.89
N HIS A 23 17.28 8.97 -4.34
CA HIS A 23 18.24 9.59 -3.41
C HIS A 23 18.53 8.75 -2.16
N LEU A 24 17.59 7.90 -1.72
CA LEU A 24 17.76 7.00 -0.57
C LEU A 24 18.91 5.99 -0.79
N ALA A 25 19.20 5.65 -2.06
CA ALA A 25 20.30 4.76 -2.41
C ALA A 25 21.66 5.47 -2.48
N ASP A 26 21.67 6.80 -2.63
CA ASP A 26 22.88 7.58 -2.90
C ASP A 26 23.65 7.98 -1.63
N ASN A 27 23.04 7.83 -0.44
CA ASN A 27 23.71 8.15 0.81
C ASN A 27 24.84 7.13 1.09
N PRO A 28 26.12 7.53 1.24
CA PRO A 28 27.23 6.57 1.40
C PRO A 28 27.28 5.92 2.80
N ASP A 29 26.68 6.54 3.81
CA ASP A 29 26.62 5.98 5.16
C ASP A 29 25.51 4.91 5.28
N ALA A 30 25.91 3.72 5.73
CA ALA A 30 25.00 2.60 5.91
C ALA A 30 23.95 2.86 7.00
N SER A 31 24.34 3.54 8.09
CA SER A 31 23.43 3.81 9.19
C SER A 31 22.37 4.85 8.79
N ALA A 32 22.78 5.95 8.18
CA ALA A 32 21.87 6.96 7.66
C ALA A 32 20.94 6.40 6.56
N ARG A 33 21.45 5.62 5.60
CA ARG A 33 20.60 4.92 4.60
C ARG A 33 19.52 4.06 5.26
N ALA A 34 19.88 3.26 6.27
CA ALA A 34 18.93 2.38 6.93
C ALA A 34 17.83 3.15 7.67
N GLN A 35 18.17 4.30 8.29
CA GLN A 35 17.21 5.17 8.96
C GLN A 35 16.25 5.81 7.96
N GLU A 36 16.77 6.39 6.88
CA GLU A 36 15.96 7.06 5.86
C GLU A 36 15.02 6.08 5.13
N VAL A 37 15.53 4.90 4.74
CA VAL A 37 14.71 3.84 4.14
C VAL A 37 13.67 3.32 5.12
N GLY A 38 14.04 3.13 6.39
CA GLY A 38 13.11 2.71 7.44
C GLY A 38 11.96 3.71 7.64
N ALA A 39 12.27 5.01 7.66
CA ALA A 39 11.25 6.07 7.73
C ALA A 39 10.32 6.04 6.51
N ALA A 40 10.87 5.87 5.30
CA ALA A 40 10.08 5.74 4.08
C ALA A 40 9.15 4.51 4.13
N LEU A 41 9.66 3.35 4.56
CA LEU A 41 8.86 2.11 4.69
C LEU A 41 7.72 2.26 5.70
N ASN A 42 7.96 2.94 6.83
CA ASN A 42 6.94 3.20 7.84
C ASN A 42 5.80 4.08 7.32
N SER A 43 6.04 4.91 6.30
CA SER A 43 5.01 5.75 5.68
C SER A 43 4.15 5.03 4.62
N VAL A 44 4.59 3.86 4.14
CA VAL A 44 3.91 3.11 3.08
C VAL A 44 2.44 2.77 3.41
N PRO A 45 2.07 2.33 4.63
CA PRO A 45 0.67 2.06 4.96
C PRO A 45 -0.25 3.28 4.78
N GLU A 46 0.24 4.47 5.17
CA GLU A 46 -0.48 5.73 5.00
C GLU A 46 -0.60 6.11 3.53
N LEU A 47 0.50 6.01 2.77
CA LEU A 47 0.50 6.20 1.33
C LEU A 47 -0.51 5.27 0.64
N GLN A 48 -0.54 3.98 1.01
CA GLN A 48 -1.50 3.03 0.45
C GLN A 48 -2.94 3.39 0.80
N LYS A 49 -3.21 3.88 2.02
CA LYS A 49 -4.54 4.36 2.43
C LYS A 49 -4.96 5.55 1.56
N TRP A 50 -4.08 6.54 1.40
CA TRP A 50 -4.34 7.71 0.58
C TRP A 50 -4.59 7.35 -0.89
N LEU A 51 -3.75 6.49 -1.49
CA LEU A 51 -3.94 6.02 -2.88
C LEU A 51 -5.25 5.25 -3.06
N ARG A 52 -5.67 4.45 -2.07
CA ARG A 52 -6.95 3.73 -2.11
C ARG A 52 -8.13 4.71 -2.09
N GLN A 53 -8.06 5.75 -1.25
CA GLN A 53 -9.07 6.79 -1.18
C GLN A 53 -9.16 7.55 -2.50
N LEU A 54 -8.04 8.04 -3.01
CA LEU A 54 -7.98 8.77 -4.28
C LEU A 54 -8.58 7.96 -5.44
N ARG A 55 -8.31 6.64 -5.47
CA ARG A 55 -8.91 5.75 -6.47
C ARG A 55 -10.42 5.57 -6.27
N GLN A 56 -10.90 5.49 -5.03
CA GLN A 56 -12.32 5.41 -4.73
C GLN A 56 -13.03 6.69 -5.18
N ASP A 57 -12.47 7.86 -4.86
CA ASP A 57 -13.03 9.16 -5.23
C ASP A 57 -13.18 9.28 -6.75
N ALA A 58 -12.12 8.96 -7.51
CA ALA A 58 -12.17 8.95 -8.97
C ALA A 58 -13.23 7.98 -9.54
N VAL A 59 -13.43 6.82 -8.88
CA VAL A 59 -14.51 5.91 -9.27
C VAL A 59 -15.88 6.52 -8.98
N LEU A 60 -16.07 7.19 -7.84
CA LEU A 60 -17.33 7.83 -7.48
C LEU A 60 -17.65 9.00 -8.43
N GLU A 61 -16.65 9.77 -8.85
CA GLU A 61 -16.79 10.82 -9.87
C GLU A 61 -17.33 10.24 -11.19
N LEU A 62 -16.70 9.17 -11.70
CA LEU A 62 -17.19 8.49 -12.90
C LEU A 62 -18.63 7.95 -12.75
N ARG A 63 -19.00 7.51 -11.54
CA ARG A 63 -20.37 7.07 -11.25
C ARG A 63 -21.35 8.24 -11.22
N ALA A 64 -20.93 9.41 -10.72
CA ALA A 64 -21.71 10.63 -10.72
C ALA A 64 -21.95 11.16 -12.15
N ASP A 65 -20.97 10.95 -13.05
CA ASP A 65 -21.08 11.22 -14.49
C ASP A 65 -22.03 10.24 -15.24
N GLY A 66 -22.64 9.29 -14.51
CA GLY A 66 -23.66 8.39 -15.04
C GLY A 66 -23.14 7.04 -15.53
N LEU A 67 -21.83 6.77 -15.43
CA LEU A 67 -21.29 5.47 -15.86
C LEU A 67 -21.77 4.35 -14.91
N SER A 68 -22.06 3.20 -15.50
CA SER A 68 -22.27 1.96 -14.76
C SER A 68 -20.93 1.39 -14.26
N HIS A 69 -20.96 0.56 -13.22
CA HIS A 69 -19.76 -0.15 -12.75
C HIS A 69 -19.07 -0.99 -13.84
N ALA A 70 -19.83 -1.47 -14.84
CA ALA A 70 -19.27 -2.22 -15.94
C ALA A 70 -18.44 -1.33 -16.86
N GLU A 71 -18.91 -0.11 -17.13
CA GLU A 71 -18.20 0.88 -17.93
C GLU A 71 -16.99 1.43 -17.18
N VAL A 72 -17.14 1.77 -15.90
CA VAL A 72 -16.02 2.18 -15.05
C VAL A 72 -14.92 1.11 -15.04
N GLY A 73 -15.31 -0.17 -14.90
CA GLY A 73 -14.37 -1.29 -14.99
C GLY A 73 -13.56 -1.28 -16.29
N LYS A 74 -14.21 -1.07 -17.43
CA LYS A 74 -13.53 -0.95 -18.73
C LYS A 74 -12.57 0.25 -18.77
N VAL A 75 -12.99 1.40 -18.25
CA VAL A 75 -12.18 2.64 -18.24
C VAL A 75 -10.90 2.48 -17.43
N ILE A 76 -10.98 1.90 -16.23
CA ILE A 76 -9.82 1.79 -15.31
C ILE A 76 -9.08 0.44 -15.42
N GLY A 77 -9.44 -0.39 -16.40
CA GLY A 77 -8.80 -1.69 -16.64
C GLY A 77 -9.05 -2.74 -15.56
N THR A 78 -10.27 -2.83 -15.02
CA THR A 78 -10.66 -3.81 -14.00
C THR A 78 -12.04 -4.43 -14.26
N SER A 79 -12.44 -5.42 -13.46
CA SER A 79 -13.75 -6.06 -13.60
C SER A 79 -14.88 -5.19 -13.03
N ARG A 80 -16.12 -5.38 -13.52
CA ARG A 80 -17.32 -4.74 -12.96
C ARG A 80 -17.41 -4.91 -11.44
N ALA A 81 -17.22 -6.14 -10.95
CA ALA A 81 -17.29 -6.46 -9.54
C ALA A 81 -16.21 -5.71 -8.75
N ARG A 82 -15.01 -5.55 -9.31
CA ARG A 82 -13.94 -4.81 -8.66
C ARG A 82 -14.21 -3.31 -8.63
N ALA A 83 -14.73 -2.74 -9.72
CA ALA A 83 -15.15 -1.33 -9.76
C ALA A 83 -16.21 -1.04 -8.69
N GLN A 84 -17.18 -1.94 -8.50
CA GLN A 84 -18.16 -1.84 -7.42
C GLN A 84 -17.52 -1.87 -6.03
N GLN A 85 -16.66 -2.85 -5.76
CA GLN A 85 -15.96 -2.91 -4.46
C GLN A 85 -15.13 -1.66 -4.18
N ILE A 86 -14.50 -1.08 -5.21
CA ILE A 86 -13.74 0.16 -5.08
C ILE A 86 -14.68 1.32 -4.71
N ALA A 87 -15.82 1.47 -5.38
CA ALA A 87 -16.81 2.50 -5.07
C ALA A 87 -17.31 2.41 -3.62
N GLU A 88 -17.51 1.18 -3.13
CA GLU A 88 -17.94 0.88 -1.75
C GLU A 88 -16.80 0.96 -0.72
N GLY A 89 -15.56 1.26 -1.13
CA GLY A 89 -14.40 1.31 -0.24
C GLY A 89 -13.95 -0.05 0.30
N ARG A 90 -14.42 -1.16 -0.28
CA ARG A 90 -14.11 -2.52 0.20
C ARG A 90 -12.71 -2.97 -0.24
N THR A 91 -11.89 -3.33 0.73
CA THR A 91 -10.60 -4.00 0.52
C THR A 91 -10.74 -5.52 0.58
N THR A 92 -10.20 -6.21 -0.41
CA THR A 92 -10.05 -7.67 -0.40
C THR A 92 -8.85 -8.04 0.48
N GLY A 93 -9.00 -8.00 1.81
CA GLY A 93 -7.89 -8.23 2.72
C GLY A 93 -8.33 -8.40 4.18
N ARG A 94 -8.52 -9.67 4.55
CA ARG A 94 -8.80 -10.25 5.88
C ARG A 94 -10.14 -9.84 6.53
N ARG A 95 -10.94 -10.86 6.85
CA ARG A 95 -12.09 -10.80 7.76
C ARG A 95 -11.71 -9.97 8.98
N ALA A 96 -12.63 -9.12 9.41
CA ALA A 96 -12.61 -8.48 10.71
C ALA A 96 -12.09 -9.48 11.76
N ALA A 97 -10.99 -9.11 12.41
CA ALA A 97 -10.53 -9.76 13.63
C ALA A 97 -11.51 -9.36 14.75
N GLU A 98 -12.72 -9.88 14.68
CA GLU A 98 -13.77 -9.74 15.69
C GLU A 98 -14.04 -11.10 16.31
N GLU A 99 -13.06 -11.60 17.07
CA GLU A 99 -13.30 -12.45 18.24
C GLU A 99 -12.31 -11.94 19.30
N GLY A 100 -12.81 -11.08 20.19
CA GLY A 100 -12.05 -10.50 21.30
C GLY A 100 -11.63 -11.57 22.31
N PRO A 101 -10.70 -11.24 23.23
CA PRO A 101 -10.22 -12.20 24.22
C PRO A 101 -11.38 -12.63 25.13
N GLU A 102 -11.78 -13.89 25.02
CA GLU A 102 -12.58 -14.59 26.01
C GLU A 102 -11.80 -14.55 27.33
N GLU A 103 -12.30 -13.73 28.25
CA GLU A 103 -11.83 -13.63 29.63
C GLU A 103 -11.64 -15.04 30.18
N ALA A 104 -10.38 -15.38 30.50
CA ALA A 104 -10.06 -16.52 31.34
C ALA A 104 -10.70 -16.26 32.72
N SER A 105 -11.94 -16.73 32.85
CA SER A 105 -12.57 -17.01 34.13
C SER A 105 -11.60 -17.86 34.94
N ASN A 106 -11.05 -17.28 35.98
CA ASN A 106 -10.26 -17.96 36.98
C ASN A 106 -11.21 -18.40 38.10
N PRO A 107 -11.63 -19.68 38.18
CA PRO A 107 -12.22 -20.17 39.42
C PRO A 107 -11.08 -20.52 40.37
N GLY A 108 -10.75 -19.56 41.24
CA GLY A 108 -10.11 -19.91 42.50
C GLY A 108 -11.05 -20.79 43.32
N THR A 109 -10.60 -21.98 43.71
CA THR A 109 -10.71 -22.59 45.04
C THR A 109 -9.75 -23.78 45.10
#